data_AF-A0A3R7JQM9-F1
#
_entry.id   AF-A0A3R7JQM9-F1
#
_cell.length_a   1.000
_cell.length_b   1.000
_cell.length_c   1.000
_cell.angle_alpha   90.00
_cell.angle_beta   90.00
_cell.angle_gamma   90.00
#
_symmetry.space_group_name_H-M   'P 1'
#
loop_
_entity.id
_entity.type
_entity.pdbx_description
1 polymer ?
#
loop_
_entity_poly.entity_id
_entity_poly.type
_entity_poly.pdbx_seq_one_letter_code
_entity_poly.pdbx_strand_id
1 'polypeptide(L)'
;MSSVSSRLSIDELDGPSRRLLKARHHDVDKMEIQTNTLTAMLHSESIKFTVYKLQIRSTARYTDTGEWMLVKRYSEFFFYRQTLLKLFQKWDLQFRDDKKRVQCKEFALATSLLLPSLEIPTFPRKHMRCDTEAIVKERRRKLQQSSRNFNNLHEMLVLIEEFLDIPKEQKEINRRQTAAVLALEDVDEQTATSGCKDRTCCICLNDYDSDDDEPEVHDENRMVKLPCSHQFHEDCVIDWFNTSTTCPLCRKPAFTQEQWSFDVSIN
;
A
#
# COMPACT_ATOMS: atom_id res chain seq x y z
N MET A 1 6.09 10.55 34.21
CA MET A 1 5.77 11.72 33.36
C MET A 1 6.42 11.45 32.01
N SER A 2 5.75 10.65 31.18
CA SER A 2 4.97 11.08 30.01
C SER A 2 5.85 11.09 28.75
N SER A 3 6.06 9.92 28.14
CA SER A 3 6.39 9.83 26.71
C SER A 3 5.42 8.84 26.11
N VAL A 4 4.25 9.38 25.72
CA VAL A 4 3.27 8.71 24.89
C VAL A 4 4.02 8.24 23.65
N SER A 5 4.07 6.93 23.42
CA SER A 5 4.45 6.38 22.12
C SER A 5 3.36 6.82 21.17
N SER A 6 3.57 7.95 20.49
CA SER A 6 2.67 8.41 19.44
C SER A 6 2.60 7.28 18.41
N ARG A 7 1.40 6.69 18.26
CA ARG A 7 1.08 6.02 17.00
C ARG A 7 1.31 7.09 15.95
N LEU A 8 2.13 6.81 14.94
CA LEU A 8 2.25 7.74 13.83
C LEU A 8 0.83 7.99 13.33
N SER A 9 0.31 9.20 13.51
CA SER A 9 -1.00 9.54 12.93
C SER A 9 -0.86 9.38 11.42
N ILE A 10 -1.92 9.02 10.72
CA ILE A 10 -1.91 9.02 9.24
C ILE A 10 -1.44 10.39 8.73
N ASP A 11 -1.72 11.46 9.48
CA ASP A 11 -1.31 12.84 9.22
C ASP A 11 0.19 13.11 9.41
N GLU A 12 0.93 12.21 10.08
CA GLU A 12 2.39 12.34 10.29
C GLU A 12 3.21 11.71 9.14
N LEU A 13 2.55 11.05 8.18
CA LEU A 13 3.17 10.51 6.96
C LEU A 13 3.40 11.61 5.91
N ASP A 14 4.42 11.43 5.07
CA ASP A 14 4.59 12.29 3.88
C ASP A 14 3.42 12.11 2.91
N GLY A 15 3.12 13.17 2.13
CA GLY A 15 1.97 13.22 1.23
C GLY A 15 1.76 11.94 0.39
N PRO A 16 2.79 11.45 -0.32
CA PRO A 16 2.69 10.20 -1.10
C PRO A 16 2.34 8.96 -0.28
N SER A 17 3.00 8.75 0.88
CA SER A 17 2.75 7.57 1.72
C SER A 17 1.35 7.60 2.34
N ARG A 18 0.91 8.78 2.78
CA ARG A 18 -0.44 9.00 3.31
C ARG A 18 -1.50 8.66 2.28
N ARG A 19 -1.38 9.19 1.06
CA ARG A 19 -2.28 8.91 -0.08
C ARG A 19 -2.33 7.43 -0.41
N LEU A 20 -1.17 6.79 -0.48
CA LEU A 20 -1.10 5.37 -0.78
C LEU A 20 -1.82 4.55 0.29
N LEU A 21 -1.60 4.85 1.57
CA LEU A 21 -2.29 4.16 2.66
C LEU A 21 -3.81 4.40 2.61
N LYS A 22 -4.25 5.64 2.36
CA LYS A 22 -5.67 6.00 2.21
C LYS A 22 -6.32 5.22 1.06
N ALA A 23 -5.70 5.21 -0.12
CA ALA A 23 -6.15 4.43 -1.27
C ALA A 23 -6.25 2.92 -0.95
N ARG A 24 -5.26 2.37 -0.23
CA ARG A 24 -5.26 0.96 0.19
C ARG A 24 -6.39 0.63 1.18
N HIS A 25 -6.64 1.50 2.15
CA HIS A 25 -7.75 1.30 3.10
C HIS A 25 -9.08 1.33 2.37
N HIS A 26 -9.29 2.32 1.50
CA HIS A 26 -10.50 2.40 0.68
C HIS A 26 -10.68 1.15 -0.21
N ASP A 27 -9.62 0.66 -0.85
CA ASP A 27 -9.65 -0.58 -1.64
C ASP A 27 -10.08 -1.80 -0.81
N VAL A 28 -9.58 -1.92 0.43
CA VAL A 28 -9.92 -3.01 1.35
C VAL A 28 -11.36 -2.89 1.85
N ASP A 29 -11.81 -1.68 2.20
CA ASP A 29 -13.19 -1.44 2.66
C ASP A 29 -14.22 -1.72 1.56
N LYS A 30 -13.84 -1.48 0.30
CA LYS A 30 -14.65 -1.78 -0.88
C LYS A 30 -14.50 -3.22 -1.38
N MET A 31 -13.64 -4.04 -0.78
CA MET A 31 -13.44 -5.42 -1.17
C MET A 31 -14.60 -6.31 -0.69
N GLU A 32 -15.22 -7.03 -1.63
CA GLU A 32 -16.24 -8.01 -1.33
C GLU A 32 -15.73 -9.43 -1.61
N ILE A 33 -16.05 -10.34 -0.69
CA ILE A 33 -15.73 -11.77 -0.83
C ILE A 33 -17.03 -12.57 -0.74
N GLN A 34 -17.50 -13.10 -1.87
CA GLN A 34 -18.62 -14.02 -1.91
C GLN A 34 -18.13 -15.45 -1.79
N THR A 35 -18.66 -16.20 -0.82
CA THR A 35 -18.18 -17.56 -0.52
C THR A 35 -19.22 -18.61 -0.88
N ASN A 36 -18.85 -19.53 -1.76
CA ASN A 36 -19.67 -20.66 -2.18
C ASN A 36 -18.97 -21.96 -1.79
N THR A 37 -19.72 -22.93 -1.24
CA THR A 37 -19.17 -24.23 -0.85
C THR A 37 -19.56 -25.31 -1.85
N LEU A 38 -18.60 -26.12 -2.28
CA LEU A 38 -18.82 -27.30 -3.11
C LEU A 38 -18.38 -28.56 -2.37
N THR A 39 -19.10 -29.65 -2.60
CA THR A 39 -18.67 -30.99 -2.17
C THR A 39 -17.93 -31.65 -3.32
N ALA A 40 -16.63 -31.88 -3.17
CA ALA A 40 -15.82 -32.61 -4.13
C ALA A 40 -15.70 -34.09 -3.72
N MET A 41 -15.60 -34.98 -4.71
CA MET A 41 -15.44 -36.42 -4.53
C MET A 41 -14.16 -36.87 -5.23
N LEU A 42 -13.31 -37.61 -4.52
CA LEU A 42 -12.12 -38.24 -5.12
C LEU A 42 -12.55 -39.56 -5.82
N HIS A 43 -11.90 -39.93 -6.92
CA HIS A 43 -12.35 -41.02 -7.80
C HIS A 43 -12.56 -42.37 -7.07
N SER A 44 -13.67 -43.04 -7.41
CA SER A 44 -14.11 -44.40 -7.03
C SER A 44 -14.39 -44.74 -5.56
N GLU A 45 -13.91 -43.95 -4.59
CA GLU A 45 -14.25 -44.14 -3.17
C GLU A 45 -15.01 -42.93 -2.63
N SER A 46 -16.00 -43.19 -1.78
CA SER A 46 -17.01 -42.27 -1.23
C SER A 46 -16.48 -41.11 -0.37
N ILE A 47 -15.21 -40.71 -0.52
CA ILE A 47 -14.57 -39.66 0.26
C ILE A 47 -15.02 -38.30 -0.30
N LYS A 48 -15.93 -37.68 0.43
CA LYS A 48 -16.44 -36.33 0.19
C LYS A 48 -15.66 -35.33 1.02
N PHE A 49 -15.27 -34.22 0.43
CA PHE A 49 -14.69 -33.09 1.16
C PHE A 49 -15.23 -31.76 0.64
N THR A 50 -15.23 -30.75 1.50
CA THR A 50 -15.70 -29.42 1.17
C THR A 50 -14.58 -28.58 0.55
N VAL A 51 -14.90 -27.92 -0.56
CA VAL A 51 -14.08 -26.92 -1.23
C VAL A 51 -14.79 -25.58 -1.12
N TYR A 52 -14.04 -24.53 -0.80
CA TYR A 52 -14.53 -23.16 -0.72
C TYR A 52 -14.11 -22.43 -1.98
N LYS A 53 -15.09 -21.82 -2.67
CA LYS A 53 -14.89 -20.91 -3.80
C LYS A 53 -15.17 -19.50 -3.28
N LEU A 54 -14.12 -18.70 -3.18
CA LEU A 54 -14.18 -17.32 -2.72
C LEU A 54 -14.04 -16.45 -3.98
N GLN A 55 -15.14 -15.82 -4.39
CA GLN A 55 -15.17 -14.83 -5.47
C GLN A 55 -14.83 -13.48 -4.85
N ILE A 56 -13.68 -12.92 -5.23
CA ILE A 56 -13.10 -11.71 -4.66
C ILE A 56 -13.18 -10.60 -5.71
N ARG A 57 -13.82 -9.49 -5.36
CA ARG A 57 -13.98 -8.32 -6.22
C ARG A 57 -13.88 -7.03 -5.40
N SER A 58 -13.67 -5.90 -6.07
CA SER A 58 -13.79 -4.58 -5.45
C SER A 58 -15.03 -3.87 -5.97
N THR A 59 -15.83 -3.31 -5.06
CA THR A 59 -16.99 -2.46 -5.37
C THR A 59 -16.60 -1.04 -5.76
N ALA A 60 -15.33 -0.67 -5.59
CA ALA A 60 -14.81 0.62 -6.06
C ALA A 60 -14.72 0.71 -7.59
N ARG A 61 -14.85 -0.42 -8.30
CA ARG A 61 -14.78 -0.51 -9.76
C ARG A 61 -16.18 -0.65 -10.35
N TYR A 62 -16.47 0.12 -11.40
CA TYR A 62 -17.76 0.04 -12.10
C TYR A 62 -17.90 -1.21 -12.99
N THR A 63 -16.81 -1.88 -13.30
CA THR A 63 -16.76 -3.06 -14.16
C THR A 63 -16.26 -4.28 -13.38
N ASP A 64 -16.68 -5.49 -13.77
CA ASP A 64 -16.19 -6.78 -13.21
C ASP A 64 -14.69 -7.03 -13.48
N THR A 65 -14.00 -6.06 -14.06
CA THR A 65 -12.55 -6.05 -14.25
C THR A 65 -11.83 -6.18 -12.91
N GLY A 66 -11.00 -7.19 -12.77
CA GLY A 66 -10.24 -7.45 -11.55
C GLY A 66 -11.01 -8.24 -10.49
N GLU A 67 -12.12 -8.89 -10.86
CA GLU A 67 -12.66 -10.00 -10.07
C GLU A 67 -11.84 -11.27 -10.32
N TRP A 68 -11.61 -12.05 -9.27
CA TRP A 68 -11.02 -13.38 -9.40
C TRP A 68 -11.60 -14.38 -8.41
N MET A 69 -11.35 -15.66 -8.68
CA MET A 69 -11.90 -16.77 -7.91
C MET A 69 -10.78 -17.56 -7.23
N LEU A 70 -10.79 -17.56 -5.91
CA LEU A 70 -9.90 -18.37 -5.08
C LEU A 70 -10.61 -19.67 -4.70
N VAL A 71 -10.04 -20.82 -5.06
CA VAL A 71 -10.63 -22.13 -4.79
C VAL A 71 -9.69 -22.95 -3.92
N LYS A 72 -10.05 -23.16 -2.65
CA LYS A 72 -9.21 -23.87 -1.66
C LYS A 72 -10.05 -24.71 -0.71
N ARG A 73 -9.45 -25.75 -0.12
CA ARG A 73 -10.03 -26.50 1.02
C ARG A 73 -9.61 -25.86 2.34
N TYR A 74 -10.37 -26.13 3.40
CA TYR A 74 -10.04 -25.63 4.74
C TYR A 74 -8.63 -26.02 5.20
N SER A 75 -8.19 -27.25 4.89
CA SER A 75 -6.84 -27.72 5.24
C SER A 75 -5.73 -26.89 4.60
N GLU A 76 -5.96 -26.32 3.42
CA GLU A 76 -5.01 -25.43 2.74
C GLU A 76 -4.93 -24.08 3.46
N PHE A 77 -6.06 -23.48 3.83
CA PHE A 77 -6.09 -22.27 4.68
C PHE A 77 -5.40 -22.50 6.02
N PHE A 78 -5.66 -23.64 6.66
CA PHE A 78 -5.04 -24.00 7.92
C PHE A 78 -3.52 -24.11 7.78
N PHE A 79 -3.03 -24.84 6.78
CA PHE A 79 -1.60 -25.00 6.54
C PHE A 79 -0.94 -23.65 6.22
N TYR A 80 -1.55 -22.84 5.35
CA TYR A 80 -1.09 -21.50 5.03
C TYR A 80 -0.95 -20.61 6.28
N ARG A 81 -1.97 -20.58 7.13
CA ARG A 81 -1.92 -19.85 8.41
C ARG A 81 -0.77 -20.33 9.30
N GLN A 82 -0.55 -21.65 9.39
CA GLN A 82 0.58 -22.20 10.16
C GLN A 82 1.93 -21.80 9.56
N THR A 83 2.05 -21.81 8.24
CA THR A 83 3.27 -21.38 7.53
C THR A 83 3.57 -19.90 7.77
N LEU A 84 2.58 -19.02 7.65
CA LEU A 84 2.73 -17.60 7.98
C LEU A 84 3.16 -17.40 9.44
N LEU A 85 2.52 -18.09 10.39
CA LEU A 85 2.88 -17.99 11.81
C LEU A 85 4.33 -18.43 12.07
N LYS A 86 4.80 -19.49 11.42
CA LYS A 86 6.20 -19.93 11.53
C LYS A 86 7.18 -18.92 10.95
N LEU A 87 6.83 -18.28 9.83
CA LEU A 87 7.64 -17.21 9.24
C LEU A 87 7.69 -15.98 10.13
N PHE A 88 6.54 -15.57 10.68
CA PHE A 88 6.50 -14.49 11.67
C PHE A 88 7.34 -14.81 12.90
N GLN A 89 7.31 -16.05 13.40
CA GLN A 89 8.19 -16.48 14.50
C GLN A 89 9.67 -16.44 14.12
N LYS A 90 10.04 -16.89 12.91
CA LYS A 90 11.41 -16.81 12.38
C LYS A 90 11.89 -15.36 12.32
N TRP A 91 11.04 -14.45 11.86
CA TRP A 91 11.34 -13.01 11.83
C TRP A 91 11.44 -12.44 13.24
N ASP A 92 10.53 -12.79 14.13
CA ASP A 92 10.52 -12.36 15.54
C ASP A 92 11.84 -12.72 16.26
N LEU A 93 12.37 -13.92 15.98
CA LEU A 93 13.67 -14.39 16.47
C LEU A 93 14.84 -13.63 15.85
N GLN A 94 14.72 -13.19 14.60
CA GLN A 94 15.74 -12.41 13.89
C GLN A 94 15.81 -10.94 14.39
N PHE A 95 14.72 -10.42 14.96
CA PHE A 95 14.57 -9.04 15.46
C PHE A 95 14.37 -8.96 16.98
N ARG A 96 14.95 -9.91 17.73
CA ARG A 96 14.53 -10.27 19.11
C ARG A 96 14.77 -9.24 20.21
N ASP A 97 15.34 -8.06 19.95
CA ASP A 97 15.65 -7.08 20.99
C ASP A 97 14.73 -5.85 20.87
N ASP A 98 13.61 -5.85 21.60
CA ASP A 98 12.88 -4.63 22.03
C ASP A 98 11.77 -4.96 23.04
N LYS A 99 12.03 -4.69 24.32
CA LYS A 99 11.16 -5.01 25.45
C LYS A 99 9.94 -4.06 25.53
N LYS A 100 8.89 -4.23 24.71
CA LYS A 100 7.48 -3.76 24.92
C LYS A 100 6.56 -3.96 23.67
N ARG A 101 6.46 -5.18 23.12
CA ARG A 101 5.60 -5.55 21.97
C ARG A 101 4.06 -5.56 22.22
N VAL A 102 3.49 -4.61 22.97
CA VAL A 102 2.10 -4.70 23.46
C VAL A 102 1.39 -3.39 23.06
N GLN A 103 0.40 -3.40 22.16
CA GLN A 103 -0.98 -3.74 22.55
C GLN A 103 -1.94 -4.13 21.39
N CYS A 104 -1.42 -4.46 20.21
CA CYS A 104 -2.14 -5.21 19.16
C CYS A 104 -1.09 -6.04 18.41
N LYS A 105 -1.17 -7.37 18.46
CA LYS A 105 -0.07 -8.25 18.04
C LYS A 105 0.16 -8.16 16.54
N GLU A 106 -0.92 -8.09 15.77
CA GLU A 106 -0.93 -8.05 14.31
C GLU A 106 -0.32 -6.74 13.80
N PHE A 107 -0.70 -5.61 14.39
CA PHE A 107 -0.17 -4.29 14.06
C PHE A 107 1.27 -4.10 14.52
N ALA A 108 1.62 -4.55 15.73
CA ALA A 108 3.00 -4.52 16.23
C ALA A 108 3.93 -5.41 15.40
N LEU A 109 3.43 -6.56 14.93
CA LEU A 109 4.15 -7.43 14.01
C LEU A 109 4.36 -6.73 12.67
N ALA A 110 3.32 -6.30 11.96
CA ALA A 110 3.48 -5.61 10.67
C ALA A 110 4.44 -4.41 10.75
N THR A 111 4.30 -3.61 11.81
CA THR A 111 5.20 -2.49 12.14
C THR A 111 6.64 -2.98 12.35
N SER A 112 6.87 -4.00 13.19
CA SER A 112 8.22 -4.56 13.42
C SER A 112 8.86 -5.28 12.23
N LEU A 113 8.10 -5.56 11.17
CA LEU A 113 8.61 -6.22 9.96
C LEU A 113 8.99 -5.20 8.88
N LEU A 114 8.34 -4.03 8.92
CA LEU A 114 8.57 -2.92 8.00
C LEU A 114 9.54 -1.88 8.58
N LEU A 115 9.35 -1.45 9.84
CA LEU A 115 10.16 -0.39 10.49
C LEU A 115 11.65 -0.72 10.55
N PRO A 116 12.12 -1.91 10.98
CA PRO A 116 13.56 -2.16 11.09
C PRO A 116 14.31 -2.17 9.77
N SER A 117 13.62 -2.25 8.63
CA SER A 117 14.25 -2.10 7.31
C SER A 117 14.43 -0.63 6.90
N LEU A 118 13.67 0.27 7.54
CA LEU A 118 13.50 1.67 7.17
C LEU A 118 14.04 2.65 8.23
N GLU A 119 14.17 2.22 9.49
CA GLU A 119 14.59 3.05 10.61
C GLU A 119 16.12 3.16 10.77
N ILE A 120 16.56 4.24 11.39
CA ILE A 120 17.94 4.43 11.82
C ILE A 120 18.00 3.98 13.29
N PRO A 121 18.66 2.85 13.62
CA PRO A 121 20.07 2.66 13.28
C PRO A 121 20.38 1.55 12.27
N THR A 122 19.40 0.83 11.74
CA THR A 122 19.59 -0.36 10.89
C THR A 122 19.84 -0.02 9.42
N PHE A 123 19.40 1.14 8.93
CA PHE A 123 19.78 1.67 7.61
C PHE A 123 20.92 2.70 7.72
N PRO A 124 21.91 2.71 6.81
CA PRO A 124 23.02 3.67 6.90
C PRO A 124 22.58 5.10 6.61
N ARG A 125 23.08 6.06 7.42
CA ARG A 125 22.82 7.48 7.20
C ARG A 125 23.53 7.98 5.94
N LYS A 126 22.84 8.83 5.16
CA LYS A 126 23.45 9.59 4.07
C LYS A 126 24.41 10.63 4.66
N HIS A 127 25.67 10.59 4.23
CA HIS A 127 26.68 11.58 4.61
C HIS A 127 27.08 12.37 3.37
N MET A 128 27.22 13.70 3.49
CA MET A 128 27.73 14.58 2.41
C MET A 128 29.26 14.74 2.45
N ARG A 129 29.99 13.70 2.87
CA ARG A 129 31.46 13.67 2.97
C ARG A 129 32.00 12.40 2.31
N CYS A 130 33.26 12.39 1.90
CA CYS A 130 33.95 11.18 1.42
C CYS A 130 33.96 10.10 2.51
N ASP A 131 33.70 8.86 2.12
CA ASP A 131 33.61 7.74 3.05
C ASP A 131 34.98 7.42 3.67
N THR A 132 35.02 7.30 4.99
CA THR A 132 36.16 6.69 5.70
C THR A 132 36.00 5.17 5.76
N GLU A 133 37.09 4.43 5.93
CA GLU A 133 37.06 2.96 5.98
C GLU A 133 36.12 2.41 7.08
N ALA A 134 36.02 3.11 8.21
CA ALA A 134 35.07 2.82 9.28
C ALA A 134 33.60 3.03 8.85
N ILE A 135 33.31 4.08 8.07
CA ILE A 135 31.97 4.34 7.51
C ILE A 135 31.60 3.25 6.50
N VAL A 136 32.54 2.83 5.63
CA VAL A 136 32.31 1.75 4.66
C VAL A 136 32.01 0.43 5.37
N LYS A 137 32.77 0.08 6.42
CA LYS A 137 32.57 -1.15 7.19
C LYS A 137 31.21 -1.18 7.88
N GLU A 138 30.80 -0.07 8.49
CA GLU A 138 29.49 0.05 9.14
C GLU A 138 28.34 0.02 8.11
N ARG A 139 28.49 0.71 6.96
CA ARG A 139 27.53 0.66 5.85
C ARG A 139 27.33 -0.76 5.34
N ARG A 140 28.43 -1.49 5.10
CA ARG A 140 28.37 -2.89 4.64
C ARG A 140 27.56 -3.76 5.60
N ARG A 141 27.84 -3.67 6.90
CA ARG A 141 27.13 -4.45 7.93
C ARG A 141 25.63 -4.12 7.94
N LYS A 142 25.27 -2.84 7.91
CA LYS A 142 23.88 -2.37 7.92
C LYS A 142 23.11 -2.73 6.65
N LEU A 143 23.71 -2.53 5.48
CA LEU A 143 23.11 -2.89 4.20
C LEU A 143 22.91 -4.40 4.08
N GLN A 144 23.85 -5.21 4.56
CA GLN A 144 23.68 -6.67 4.61
C GLN A 144 22.52 -7.08 5.52
N GLN A 145 22.35 -6.43 6.68
CA GLN A 145 21.24 -6.68 7.58
C GLN A 145 19.91 -6.25 6.97
N SER A 146 19.85 -5.05 6.38
CA SER A 146 18.67 -4.52 5.69
C SER A 146 18.27 -5.38 4.48
N SER A 147 19.22 -5.86 3.67
CA SER A 147 18.96 -6.78 2.56
C SER A 147 18.31 -8.09 3.01
N ARG A 148 18.75 -8.67 4.15
CA ARG A 148 18.10 -9.86 4.73
C ARG A 148 16.65 -9.58 5.14
N ASN A 149 16.38 -8.38 5.65
CA ASN A 149 15.03 -7.99 6.06
C ASN A 149 14.11 -7.81 4.84
N PHE A 150 14.61 -7.20 3.76
CA PHE A 150 13.86 -7.09 2.51
C PHE A 150 13.59 -8.45 1.86
N ASN A 151 14.54 -9.39 1.91
CA ASN A 151 14.34 -10.75 1.41
C ASN A 151 13.26 -11.49 2.20
N ASN A 152 13.25 -11.35 3.52
CA ASN A 152 12.18 -11.86 4.37
C ASN A 152 10.84 -11.26 3.93
N LEU A 153 10.71 -9.93 3.89
CA LEU A 153 9.48 -9.27 3.45
C LEU A 153 8.99 -9.78 2.09
N HIS A 154 9.92 -9.95 1.14
CA HIS A 154 9.63 -10.52 -0.17
C HIS A 154 9.13 -11.97 -0.09
N GLU A 155 9.75 -12.85 0.73
CA GLU A 155 9.30 -14.23 0.96
C GLU A 155 7.84 -14.28 1.44
N MET A 156 7.44 -13.39 2.36
CA MET A 156 6.05 -13.29 2.82
C MET A 156 5.11 -12.81 1.73
N LEU A 157 5.48 -11.77 0.99
CA LEU A 157 4.65 -11.24 -0.11
C LEU A 157 4.41 -12.31 -1.17
N VAL A 158 5.46 -13.06 -1.55
CA VAL A 158 5.35 -14.18 -2.51
C VAL A 158 4.40 -15.26 -1.98
N LEU A 159 4.50 -15.65 -0.70
CA LEU A 159 3.61 -16.64 -0.11
C LEU A 159 2.14 -16.20 -0.05
N ILE A 160 1.89 -14.91 0.22
CA ILE A 160 0.53 -14.36 0.20
C ILE A 160 -0.02 -14.38 -1.22
N GLU A 161 0.76 -13.92 -2.20
CA GLU A 161 0.36 -13.87 -3.60
C GLU A 161 0.08 -15.27 -4.18
N GLU A 162 0.92 -16.25 -3.85
CA GLU A 162 0.76 -17.64 -4.28
C GLU A 162 -0.47 -18.28 -3.64
N PHE A 163 -0.71 -18.07 -2.34
CA PHE A 163 -1.86 -18.66 -1.68
C PHE A 163 -3.19 -18.06 -2.16
N LEU A 164 -3.23 -16.75 -2.39
CA LEU A 164 -4.44 -16.04 -2.84
C LEU A 164 -4.70 -16.17 -4.35
N ASP A 165 -3.85 -16.90 -5.08
CA ASP A 165 -3.93 -17.10 -6.54
C ASP A 165 -4.16 -15.78 -7.30
N ILE A 166 -3.48 -14.69 -6.89
CA ILE A 166 -3.74 -13.34 -7.42
C ILE A 166 -3.38 -13.29 -8.92
N PRO A 167 -4.34 -13.02 -9.84
CA PRO A 167 -4.06 -12.99 -11.27
C PRO A 167 -3.11 -11.87 -11.68
N LYS A 168 -2.39 -12.07 -12.78
CA LYS A 168 -1.45 -11.05 -13.31
C LYS A 168 -2.17 -9.75 -13.64
N GLU A 169 -3.39 -9.84 -14.14
CA GLU A 169 -4.26 -8.72 -14.48
C GLU A 169 -4.58 -7.90 -13.22
N GLN A 170 -4.91 -8.56 -12.10
CA GLN A 170 -5.16 -7.88 -10.83
C GLN A 170 -3.89 -7.23 -10.26
N LYS A 171 -2.72 -7.89 -10.41
CA LYS A 171 -1.43 -7.30 -10.03
C LYS A 171 -1.12 -6.05 -10.85
N GLU A 172 -1.42 -6.07 -12.15
CA GLU A 172 -1.22 -4.93 -13.04
C GLU A 172 -2.15 -3.76 -12.69
N ILE A 173 -3.42 -4.03 -12.39
CA ILE A 173 -4.37 -3.01 -11.91
C ILE A 173 -3.82 -2.33 -10.65
N ASN A 174 -3.46 -3.12 -9.64
CA ASN A 174 -2.90 -2.62 -8.37
C ASN A 174 -1.61 -1.81 -8.61
N ARG A 175 -0.75 -2.25 -9.54
CA ARG A 175 0.48 -1.55 -9.90
C ARG A 175 0.20 -0.18 -10.49
N ARG A 176 -0.71 -0.09 -11.46
CA ARG A 176 -1.06 1.17 -12.12
C ARG A 176 -1.73 2.16 -11.17
N GLN A 177 -2.65 1.68 -10.33
CA GLN A 177 -3.28 2.51 -9.30
C GLN A 177 -2.23 3.06 -8.33
N THR A 178 -1.33 2.20 -7.84
CA THR A 178 -0.23 2.62 -6.94
C THR A 178 0.65 3.68 -7.60
N ALA A 179 1.05 3.47 -8.87
CA ALA A 179 1.86 4.43 -9.61
C ALA A 179 1.13 5.77 -9.82
N ALA A 180 -0.17 5.74 -10.15
CA ALA A 180 -0.99 6.94 -10.32
C ALA A 180 -1.12 7.74 -9.02
N VAL A 181 -1.35 7.06 -7.89
CA VAL A 181 -1.44 7.70 -6.56
C VAL A 181 -0.10 8.31 -6.15
N LEU A 182 1.01 7.61 -6.38
CA LEU A 182 2.35 8.11 -6.05
C LEU A 182 2.80 9.27 -6.95
N ALA A 183 2.20 9.42 -8.13
CA ALA A 183 2.47 10.54 -9.04
C ALA A 183 1.68 11.82 -8.69
N LEU A 184 0.80 11.78 -7.68
CA LEU A 184 0.07 12.95 -7.22
C LEU A 184 0.98 13.88 -6.41
N GLU A 185 0.95 15.16 -6.78
CA GLU A 185 1.69 16.22 -6.10
C GLU A 185 0.74 17.11 -5.30
N ASP A 186 1.19 17.56 -4.13
CA ASP A 186 0.50 18.59 -3.34
C ASP A 186 0.42 19.91 -4.13
N VAL A 187 -0.68 20.65 -3.94
CA VAL A 187 -0.81 22.01 -4.46
C VAL A 187 -0.27 23.00 -3.43
N ASP A 188 0.80 23.71 -3.76
CA ASP A 188 1.39 24.70 -2.86
C ASP A 188 0.45 25.92 -2.69
N GLU A 189 0.06 26.21 -1.44
CA GLU A 189 -0.79 27.36 -1.07
C GLU A 189 -0.25 28.71 -1.61
N GLN A 190 1.06 28.83 -1.78
CA GLN A 190 1.74 30.07 -2.18
C GLN A 190 1.61 30.40 -3.67
N THR A 191 1.21 29.44 -4.52
CA THR A 191 0.97 29.67 -5.96
C THR A 191 -0.48 30.02 -6.29
N ALA A 192 -1.38 30.00 -5.29
CA ALA A 192 -2.80 30.22 -5.45
C ALA A 192 -3.20 31.67 -5.83
N THR A 193 -2.26 32.62 -5.87
CA THR A 193 -2.51 34.04 -6.18
C THR A 193 -2.36 34.42 -7.66
N SER A 194 -2.14 33.47 -8.58
CA SER A 194 -2.02 33.77 -10.01
C SER A 194 -3.09 33.06 -10.87
N GLY A 195 -4.27 33.68 -10.96
CA GLY A 195 -4.98 33.81 -12.24
C GLY A 195 -6.02 32.77 -12.69
N CYS A 196 -6.17 31.60 -12.06
CA CYS A 196 -7.28 30.69 -12.39
C CYS A 196 -8.36 30.76 -11.31
N LYS A 197 -9.50 31.40 -11.64
CA LYS A 197 -10.62 31.65 -10.72
C LYS A 197 -11.61 30.49 -10.57
N ASP A 198 -11.40 29.35 -11.23
CA ASP A 198 -12.18 28.14 -10.97
C ASP A 198 -11.32 27.19 -10.12
N ARG A 199 -11.58 27.21 -8.81
CA ARG A 199 -10.99 26.31 -7.80
C ARG A 199 -11.95 25.17 -7.46
N THR A 200 -12.72 24.73 -8.45
CA THR A 200 -13.74 23.70 -8.33
C THR A 200 -13.16 22.35 -8.74
N CYS A 201 -13.34 21.32 -7.92
CA CYS A 201 -12.99 19.97 -8.31
C CYS A 201 -13.97 19.49 -9.38
N CYS A 202 -13.52 19.23 -10.62
CA CYS A 202 -14.45 18.87 -11.71
C CYS A 202 -15.05 17.46 -11.58
N ILE A 203 -14.66 16.68 -10.56
CA ILE A 203 -15.21 15.34 -10.28
C ILE A 203 -16.46 15.46 -9.42
N CYS A 204 -16.41 16.21 -8.31
CA CYS A 204 -17.56 16.40 -7.41
C CYS A 204 -18.30 17.72 -7.60
N LEU A 205 -17.75 18.65 -8.38
CA LEU A 205 -18.27 19.99 -8.64
C LEU A 205 -18.37 20.90 -7.40
N ASN A 206 -17.68 20.56 -6.31
CA ASN A 206 -17.61 21.38 -5.09
C ASN A 206 -16.37 22.27 -5.08
N ASP A 207 -16.49 23.43 -4.43
CA ASP A 207 -15.45 24.46 -4.29
C ASP A 207 -14.56 24.26 -3.06
N TYR A 208 -13.38 24.90 -3.10
CA TYR A 208 -12.27 24.74 -2.18
C TYR A 208 -12.56 25.14 -0.72
N ASP A 209 -13.54 25.97 -0.40
CA ASP A 209 -13.90 26.32 0.99
C ASP A 209 -15.27 27.04 0.96
N SER A 210 -16.29 26.52 1.66
CA SER A 210 -17.33 27.41 2.17
C SER A 210 -16.86 27.89 3.53
N ASP A 211 -16.41 29.15 3.62
CA ASP A 211 -16.09 29.87 4.86
C ASP A 211 -17.32 30.05 5.81
N ASP A 212 -18.35 29.21 5.70
CA ASP A 212 -19.52 29.22 6.58
C ASP A 212 -19.40 28.08 7.60
N ASP A 213 -18.89 28.44 8.78
CA ASP A 213 -19.21 27.90 10.11
C ASP A 213 -19.48 26.38 10.22
N GLU A 214 -18.43 25.59 10.45
CA GLU A 214 -18.25 24.60 11.55
C GLU A 214 -16.97 23.79 11.25
N PRO A 215 -16.07 23.57 12.24
CA PRO A 215 -14.87 22.77 12.05
C PRO A 215 -15.26 21.28 12.06
N GLU A 216 -15.93 20.81 11.01
CA GLU A 216 -16.05 19.39 10.77
C GLU A 216 -14.69 18.87 10.28
N VAL A 217 -14.09 18.01 11.10
CA VAL A 217 -12.81 17.34 10.89
C VAL A 217 -12.97 16.33 9.75
N HIS A 218 -13.01 16.80 8.51
CA HIS A 218 -13.05 15.93 7.32
C HIS A 218 -11.87 16.27 6.40
N ASP A 219 -10.91 15.35 6.31
CA ASP A 219 -9.72 15.33 5.43
C ASP A 219 -10.08 15.26 3.92
N GLU A 220 -11.29 15.66 3.55
CA GLU A 220 -11.90 15.50 2.22
C GLU A 220 -11.55 16.66 1.26
N ASN A 221 -10.92 17.72 1.77
CA ASN A 221 -10.74 18.98 1.04
C ASN A 221 -9.31 19.23 0.53
N ARG A 222 -8.37 18.28 0.72
CA ARG A 222 -6.99 18.46 0.24
C ARG A 222 -6.96 18.41 -1.30
N MET A 223 -6.36 19.43 -1.91
CA MET A 223 -6.17 19.49 -3.36
C MET A 223 -4.82 18.91 -3.77
N VAL A 224 -4.84 18.15 -4.86
CA VAL A 224 -3.65 17.55 -5.48
C VAL A 224 -3.66 17.84 -6.98
N LYS A 225 -2.48 17.83 -7.58
CA LYS A 225 -2.32 17.98 -9.03
C LYS A 225 -1.68 16.74 -9.64
N LEU A 226 -2.11 16.40 -10.85
CA LEU A 226 -1.45 15.39 -11.69
C LEU A 226 -0.23 15.98 -12.42
N PRO A 227 0.64 15.15 -13.03
CA PRO A 227 1.74 15.63 -13.88
C PRO A 227 1.31 16.51 -15.06
N CYS A 228 0.04 16.43 -15.46
CA CYS A 228 -0.57 17.31 -16.46
C CYS A 228 -1.04 18.68 -15.91
N SER A 229 -0.75 18.97 -14.64
CA SER A 229 -1.09 20.18 -13.89
C SER A 229 -2.57 20.44 -13.58
N HIS A 230 -3.49 19.54 -13.99
CA HIS A 230 -4.88 19.60 -13.55
C HIS A 230 -5.03 19.21 -12.08
N GLN A 231 -5.94 19.90 -11.38
CA GLN A 231 -6.13 19.81 -9.93
C GLN A 231 -7.47 19.19 -9.57
N PHE A 232 -7.50 18.43 -8.48
CA PHE A 232 -8.68 17.71 -7.99
C PHE A 232 -8.59 17.55 -6.47
N HIS A 233 -9.73 17.32 -5.80
CA HIS A 233 -9.69 16.79 -4.44
C HIS A 233 -8.98 15.44 -4.45
N GLU A 234 -8.14 15.22 -3.46
CA GLU A 234 -7.33 14.02 -3.29
C GLU A 234 -8.18 12.76 -3.36
N ASP A 235 -9.29 12.74 -2.62
CA ASP A 235 -10.18 11.57 -2.57
C ASP A 235 -10.91 11.35 -3.89
N CYS A 236 -11.37 12.43 -4.51
CA CYS A 236 -12.03 12.35 -5.81
C CYS A 236 -11.13 11.74 -6.89
N VAL A 237 -9.85 12.16 -6.96
CA VAL A 237 -8.93 11.63 -7.97
C VAL A 237 -8.42 10.24 -7.64
N ILE A 238 -8.25 9.90 -6.35
CA ILE A 238 -7.92 8.53 -5.91
C ILE A 238 -9.06 7.59 -6.29
N ASP A 239 -10.31 7.98 -6.05
CA ASP A 239 -11.49 7.20 -6.44
C ASP A 239 -11.58 7.02 -7.96
N TRP A 240 -11.30 8.07 -8.72
CA TRP A 240 -11.23 8.00 -10.16
C TRP A 240 -10.22 6.95 -10.66
N PHE A 241 -9.08 6.82 -9.99
CA PHE A 241 -8.04 5.83 -10.34
C PHE A 241 -8.50 4.37 -10.19
N ASN A 242 -9.60 4.09 -9.47
CA ASN A 242 -10.24 2.77 -9.47
C ASN A 242 -10.84 2.40 -10.81
N THR A 243 -11.19 3.40 -11.62
CA THR A 243 -11.78 3.21 -12.95
C THR A 243 -10.78 3.47 -14.07
N SER A 244 -9.97 4.52 -13.95
CA SER A 244 -9.01 4.91 -14.99
C SER A 244 -7.81 5.63 -14.40
N THR A 245 -6.60 5.21 -14.77
CA THR A 245 -5.34 5.87 -14.35
C THR A 245 -4.94 7.01 -15.29
N THR A 246 -5.92 7.77 -15.77
CA THR A 246 -5.75 8.93 -16.65
C THR A 246 -6.41 10.16 -16.03
N CYS A 247 -5.97 11.35 -16.42
CA CYS A 247 -6.58 12.60 -15.97
C CYS A 247 -8.05 12.69 -16.42
N PRO A 248 -9.02 12.99 -15.52
CA PRO A 248 -10.43 13.17 -15.89
C PRO A 248 -10.68 14.25 -16.96
N LEU A 249 -9.86 15.31 -16.96
CA LEU A 249 -10.03 16.46 -17.85
C LEU A 249 -9.39 16.25 -19.24
N CYS A 250 -8.13 15.80 -19.29
CA CYS A 250 -7.37 15.73 -20.54
C CYS A 250 -7.03 14.31 -21.01
N ARG A 251 -7.39 13.28 -20.23
CA ARG A 251 -7.15 11.85 -20.50
C ARG A 251 -5.68 11.45 -20.68
N LYS A 252 -4.75 12.34 -20.38
CA LYS A 252 -3.31 12.01 -20.32
C LYS A 252 -3.06 11.01 -19.17
N PRO A 253 -2.10 10.08 -19.30
CA PRO A 253 -1.73 9.17 -18.23
C PRO A 253 -1.39 9.90 -16.93
N ALA A 254 -1.79 9.34 -15.79
CA ALA A 254 -1.50 9.92 -14.48
C ALA A 254 -0.03 9.77 -14.06
N PHE A 255 0.71 8.88 -14.70
CA PHE A 255 2.12 8.61 -14.45
C PHE A 255 2.84 8.28 -15.76
N THR A 256 4.17 8.44 -15.77
CA THR A 256 5.04 8.08 -16.90
C THR A 256 5.84 6.82 -16.58
N GLN A 257 6.23 6.05 -17.60
CA GLN A 257 6.93 4.78 -17.42
C GLN A 257 8.36 4.96 -16.85
N GLU A 258 8.95 6.13 -17.03
CA GLU A 258 10.28 6.52 -16.53
C GLU A 258 10.32 6.72 -15.01
N GLN A 259 9.18 7.02 -14.38
CA GLN A 259 9.09 7.26 -12.93
C GLN A 259 9.28 6.00 -12.06
N TRP A 260 9.52 4.82 -12.66
CA TRP A 260 9.72 3.55 -11.93
C TRP A 260 10.88 2.68 -12.45
N SER A 261 11.67 3.16 -13.43
CA SER A 261 12.93 2.50 -13.80
C SER A 261 13.98 2.82 -12.73
N PHE A 262 14.23 1.88 -11.81
CA PHE A 262 15.47 1.85 -11.03
C PHE A 262 16.56 1.11 -11.82
N ASP A 263 16.79 1.49 -13.08
CA ASP A 263 17.96 1.01 -13.80
C ASP A 263 19.18 1.77 -13.31
N VAL A 264 19.77 1.30 -12.20
CA VAL A 264 21.15 1.63 -11.88
C VAL A 264 22.01 0.91 -12.91
N SER A 265 22.32 1.61 -13.99
CA SER A 265 23.38 1.21 -14.91
C SER A 265 24.69 1.27 -14.14
N ILE A 266 25.16 0.10 -13.69
CA ILE A 266 26.50 -0.04 -13.14
C ILE A 266 27.43 -0.21 -14.33
N ASN A 267 28.14 0.88 -14.68
CA ASN A 267 29.34 0.81 -15.51
C ASN A 267 30.51 0.25 -14.71
#